data_AF-A0A1W5CVH4-F1
#
_entry.id   AF-A0A1W5CVH4-F1
#
_cell.length_a   1.000
_cell.length_b   1.000
_cell.length_c   1.000
_cell.angle_alpha   90.00
_cell.angle_beta   90.00
_cell.angle_gamma   90.00
#
_symmetry.space_group_name_H-M   'P 1'
#
loop_
_entity.id
_entity.type
_entity.pdbx_description
1 polymer ?
#
loop_
_entity_poly.entity_id
_entity_poly.type
_entity_poly.pdbx_seq_one_letter_code
_entity_poly.pdbx_strand_id
1 'polypeptide(L)'
;MATENKMPSEKKDKLDAQIKSADMSEDMQQEAVEVATEAMTRFTVEKDIAQYIKKEVGHAAKLRGIIAVHGLNPTNTEFHAEATWTVEDKLWLRDFLPPQLPSARVLLFGYNANVAFETSKAGVREQAINLLNRIASKREEAEERPIVFVAHSLGGIVVKRALVEAKLDDSYKSIREATYGIAFFGTPHQGGNFTKLGDIAASIIRGVLRNPSSTFMEALKKDSLFSDTLVGDFRHQLGDYHVLSFFETLPMGRLGLIVDQKSATLGLAGLRERQIPMDADHTGVCKFESAEGDDYEQVSFNLVRLVKSAVKAAAERTCIASLSVPSSRPLSEAASVDTVAKSLLSHLPYAVDAPFNTYSRQHDPTCLPDTCVDLLREISTWADGKDGRFIYWLNGLAGTGKSTIARTVARKYFENGQLGASFFFSRGGGDVGHASKFFTTIAVQLAQKSQSLQRYIGDAVRKNANIATQSLGDQWRQVVLGPLSKLSGDSYPSSYILVIDALDENPNSARLPPNTGD
;
A
#
# COMPACT_ATOMS: atom_id res chain seq x y z
N MET A 1 -57.31 32.16 -41.28
CA MET A 1 -56.32 31.27 -41.92
C MET A 1 -55.06 31.31 -41.09
N ALA A 2 -54.54 30.12 -40.79
CA ALA A 2 -53.55 29.85 -39.75
C ALA A 2 -52.17 30.45 -40.04
N THR A 3 -51.52 30.96 -39.01
CA THR A 3 -50.07 31.13 -38.95
C THR A 3 -49.50 29.98 -38.11
N GLU A 4 -48.90 29.00 -38.78
CA GLU A 4 -48.18 27.89 -38.17
C GLU A 4 -46.86 28.36 -37.56
N ASN A 5 -46.66 28.01 -36.31
CA ASN A 5 -45.47 28.29 -35.51
C ASN A 5 -44.47 27.13 -35.72
N LYS A 6 -43.35 27.38 -36.40
CA LYS A 6 -42.29 26.39 -36.63
C LYS A 6 -41.24 26.51 -35.52
N MET A 7 -41.20 25.55 -34.60
CA MET A 7 -40.14 25.44 -33.59
C MET A 7 -38.78 25.11 -34.24
N PRO A 8 -37.65 25.62 -33.71
CA PRO A 8 -36.33 25.25 -34.20
C PRO A 8 -35.92 23.88 -33.65
N SER A 9 -35.40 23.02 -34.53
CA SER A 9 -34.76 21.76 -34.15
C SER A 9 -33.42 22.02 -33.46
N GLU A 10 -33.30 21.59 -32.20
CA GLU A 10 -32.02 21.56 -31.47
C GLU A 10 -31.02 20.65 -32.19
N LYS A 11 -29.87 21.21 -32.59
CA LYS A 11 -28.71 20.42 -33.00
C LYS A 11 -28.11 19.79 -31.73
N LYS A 12 -28.16 18.46 -31.62
CA LYS A 12 -27.34 17.72 -30.65
C LYS A 12 -25.90 17.73 -31.13
N ASP A 13 -25.04 18.46 -30.42
CA ASP A 13 -23.59 18.34 -30.60
C ASP A 13 -23.16 16.91 -30.26
N LYS A 14 -22.43 16.27 -31.18
CA LYS A 14 -21.95 14.91 -31.03
C LYS A 14 -20.76 14.95 -30.07
N LEU A 15 -20.95 14.48 -28.85
CA LEU A 15 -19.89 14.35 -27.84
C LEU A 15 -18.88 13.31 -28.34
N ASP A 16 -17.61 13.70 -28.43
CA ASP A 16 -16.51 12.84 -28.85
C ASP A 16 -15.52 12.68 -27.69
N ALA A 17 -15.14 11.45 -27.37
CA ALA A 17 -14.27 11.16 -26.24
C ALA A 17 -12.82 11.56 -26.57
N GLN A 18 -12.21 12.42 -25.75
CA GLN A 18 -10.80 12.83 -25.90
C GLN A 18 -10.01 12.55 -24.62
N ILE A 19 -8.90 11.83 -24.74
CA ILE A 19 -7.96 11.57 -23.63
C ILE A 19 -6.99 12.75 -23.53
N LYS A 20 -6.95 13.44 -22.39
CA LYS A 20 -6.15 14.67 -22.18
C LYS A 20 -4.87 14.49 -21.34
N SER A 21 -4.56 13.28 -20.90
CA SER A 21 -3.30 12.95 -20.21
C SER A 21 -3.15 11.42 -20.15
N ALA A 22 -1.97 10.88 -20.47
CA ALA A 22 -1.75 9.43 -20.49
C ALA A 22 -0.35 9.04 -20.01
N ASP A 23 -0.28 8.64 -18.74
CA ASP A 23 0.59 7.53 -18.31
C ASP A 23 -0.16 6.20 -18.60
N MET A 24 -0.63 6.01 -19.83
CA MET A 24 -1.45 4.86 -20.26
C MET A 24 -0.91 4.29 -21.57
N SER A 25 -0.80 2.96 -21.67
CA SER A 25 -0.43 2.29 -22.92
C SER A 25 -1.52 2.45 -24.00
N GLU A 26 -1.16 2.29 -25.27
CA GLU A 26 -2.09 2.43 -26.40
C GLU A 26 -3.32 1.50 -26.27
N ASP A 27 -3.12 0.26 -25.81
CA ASP A 27 -4.22 -0.69 -25.56
C ASP A 27 -5.20 -0.19 -24.47
N MET A 28 -4.67 0.42 -23.39
CA MET A 28 -5.49 0.98 -22.32
C MET A 28 -6.23 2.25 -22.75
N GLN A 29 -5.64 3.02 -23.67
CA GLN A 29 -6.30 4.17 -24.28
C GLN A 29 -7.46 3.71 -25.16
N GLN A 30 -7.27 2.65 -25.94
CA GLN A 30 -8.31 2.06 -26.78
C GLN A 30 -9.48 1.51 -25.95
N GLU A 31 -9.19 0.77 -24.87
CA GLU A 31 -10.21 0.26 -23.94
C GLU A 31 -10.98 1.40 -23.25
N ALA A 32 -10.29 2.46 -22.84
CA ALA A 32 -10.94 3.63 -22.23
C ALA A 32 -11.87 4.37 -23.22
N VAL A 33 -11.49 4.44 -24.50
CA VAL A 33 -12.32 5.02 -25.57
C VAL A 33 -13.56 4.16 -25.85
N GLU A 34 -13.42 2.83 -25.86
CA GLU A 34 -14.54 1.91 -26.06
C GLU A 34 -15.56 2.01 -24.91
N VAL A 35 -15.08 2.01 -23.67
CA VAL A 35 -15.92 2.18 -22.47
C VAL A 35 -16.60 3.54 -22.47
N ALA A 36 -15.90 4.61 -22.85
CA ALA A 36 -16.50 5.94 -22.96
C ALA A 36 -17.57 6.00 -24.05
N THR A 37 -17.32 5.36 -25.19
CA THR A 37 -18.27 5.28 -26.30
C THR A 37 -19.53 4.51 -25.89
N GLU A 38 -19.38 3.36 -25.24
CA GLU A 38 -20.50 2.59 -24.69
C GLU A 38 -21.29 3.41 -23.66
N ALA A 39 -20.60 4.10 -22.75
CA ALA A 39 -21.23 4.95 -21.75
C ALA A 39 -22.09 6.06 -22.39
N MET A 40 -21.55 6.72 -23.42
CA MET A 40 -22.26 7.78 -24.16
C MET A 40 -23.45 7.25 -24.97
N THR A 41 -23.47 5.97 -25.34
CA THR A 41 -24.66 5.35 -25.97
C THR A 41 -25.72 4.93 -24.97
N ARG A 42 -25.31 4.54 -23.75
CA ARG A 42 -26.22 4.06 -22.69
C ARG A 42 -26.82 5.17 -21.85
N PHE A 43 -26.07 6.24 -21.63
CA PHE A 43 -26.44 7.31 -20.73
C PHE A 43 -26.40 8.64 -21.46
N THR A 44 -27.40 9.49 -21.19
CA THR A 44 -27.49 10.83 -21.77
C THR A 44 -27.14 11.94 -20.77
N VAL A 45 -26.93 11.57 -19.50
CA VAL A 45 -26.59 12.48 -18.41
C VAL A 45 -25.09 12.39 -18.14
N GLU A 46 -24.38 13.51 -18.25
CA GLU A 46 -22.91 13.57 -18.11
C GLU A 46 -22.39 12.96 -16.81
N LYS A 47 -23.12 13.14 -15.70
CA LYS A 47 -22.78 12.55 -14.40
C LYS A 47 -22.81 11.02 -14.44
N ASP A 48 -23.79 10.42 -15.11
CA ASP A 48 -23.95 8.97 -15.19
C ASP A 48 -22.95 8.36 -16.18
N ILE A 49 -22.66 9.07 -17.29
CA ILE A 49 -21.56 8.74 -18.22
C ILE A 49 -20.23 8.76 -17.46
N ALA A 50 -19.93 9.84 -16.73
CA ALA A 50 -18.70 9.98 -15.96
C ALA A 50 -18.61 8.94 -14.82
N GLN A 51 -19.71 8.61 -14.17
CA GLN A 51 -19.74 7.60 -13.11
C GLN A 51 -19.55 6.18 -13.67
N TYR A 52 -20.13 5.87 -14.83
CA TYR A 52 -19.92 4.60 -15.54
C TYR A 52 -18.48 4.48 -16.03
N ILE A 53 -17.94 5.50 -16.70
CA ILE A 53 -16.53 5.55 -17.13
C ILE A 53 -15.61 5.42 -15.92
N LYS A 54 -15.84 6.17 -14.83
CA LYS A 54 -15.03 6.08 -13.61
C LYS A 54 -15.12 4.70 -12.95
N LYS A 55 -16.26 4.01 -13.05
CA LYS A 55 -16.44 2.66 -12.51
C LYS A 55 -15.73 1.61 -13.35
N GLU A 56 -15.86 1.67 -14.67
CA GLU A 56 -15.33 0.68 -15.61
C GLU A 56 -13.83 0.93 -15.93
N VAL A 57 -13.45 2.18 -16.27
CA VAL A 57 -12.03 2.58 -16.46
C VAL A 57 -11.27 2.61 -15.14
N GLY A 58 -11.91 2.98 -14.03
CA GLY A 58 -11.32 2.87 -12.68
C GLY A 58 -11.15 1.42 -12.20
N HIS A 59 -11.85 0.45 -12.81
CA HIS A 59 -11.57 -0.98 -12.65
C HIS A 59 -10.43 -1.44 -13.57
N ALA A 60 -10.32 -0.89 -14.78
CA ALA A 60 -9.22 -1.18 -15.71
C ALA A 60 -7.85 -0.63 -15.23
N ALA A 61 -7.84 0.49 -14.50
CA ALA A 61 -6.63 1.11 -13.96
C ALA A 61 -6.12 0.52 -12.63
N LYS A 62 -6.89 -0.35 -11.95
CA LYS A 62 -6.50 -0.96 -10.67
C LYS A 62 -5.82 -2.31 -10.89
N LEU A 63 -4.56 -2.23 -11.31
CA LEU A 63 -3.73 -3.35 -11.76
C LEU A 63 -3.62 -4.50 -10.71
N ARG A 64 -3.31 -5.72 -11.17
CA ARG A 64 -3.13 -6.98 -10.39
C ARG A 64 -1.68 -7.21 -9.98
N GLY A 65 -1.34 -7.53 -8.73
CA GLY A 65 0.06 -7.68 -8.30
C GLY A 65 0.54 -9.13 -8.36
N ILE A 66 1.28 -9.53 -9.40
CA ILE A 66 1.97 -10.82 -9.43
C ILE A 66 3.41 -10.59 -8.99
N ILE A 67 3.88 -11.37 -8.02
CA ILE A 67 5.25 -11.27 -7.49
C ILE A 67 5.93 -12.61 -7.66
N ALA A 68 6.89 -12.67 -8.58
CA ALA A 68 7.67 -13.86 -8.85
C ALA A 68 8.96 -13.89 -7.99
N VAL A 69 9.20 -15.02 -7.32
CA VAL A 69 10.33 -15.22 -6.40
C VAL A 69 11.12 -16.44 -6.82
N HIS A 70 12.39 -16.23 -7.18
CA HIS A 70 13.26 -17.29 -7.66
C HIS A 70 13.80 -18.19 -6.53
N GLY A 71 14.25 -19.38 -6.92
CA GLY A 71 14.91 -20.35 -6.05
C GLY A 71 16.41 -20.08 -5.86
N LEU A 72 17.15 -21.15 -5.54
CA LEU A 72 18.60 -21.11 -5.37
C LEU A 72 19.34 -20.64 -6.63
N ASN A 73 20.43 -19.87 -6.44
CA ASN A 73 21.35 -19.43 -7.51
C ASN A 73 22.76 -20.01 -7.33
N PRO A 74 22.91 -21.33 -7.28
CA PRO A 74 24.12 -21.92 -6.73
C PRO A 74 25.33 -21.82 -7.69
N THR A 75 25.08 -21.56 -8.97
CA THR A 75 26.10 -21.24 -9.99
C THR A 75 26.49 -19.75 -10.01
N ASN A 76 25.89 -18.94 -9.13
CA ASN A 76 26.05 -17.49 -9.06
C ASN A 76 25.83 -16.80 -10.42
N THR A 77 24.83 -17.28 -11.16
CA THR A 77 24.46 -16.75 -12.47
C THR A 77 23.97 -15.32 -12.32
N GLU A 78 24.48 -14.41 -13.17
CA GLU A 78 23.96 -13.05 -13.26
C GLU A 78 22.50 -13.08 -13.74
N PHE A 79 21.68 -12.15 -13.26
CA PHE A 79 20.24 -12.08 -13.63
C PHE A 79 19.48 -13.39 -13.35
N HIS A 80 19.85 -14.10 -12.27
CA HIS A 80 19.21 -15.36 -11.92
C HIS A 80 17.70 -15.26 -11.66
N ALA A 81 17.25 -14.10 -11.20
CA ALA A 81 15.83 -13.83 -10.98
C ALA A 81 15.04 -13.96 -12.29
N GLU A 82 15.59 -13.43 -13.39
CA GLU A 82 15.07 -13.54 -14.75
C GLU A 82 15.30 -14.96 -15.28
N ALA A 83 16.54 -15.46 -15.21
CA ALA A 83 16.94 -16.75 -15.77
C ALA A 83 16.17 -17.96 -15.20
N THR A 84 15.62 -17.84 -13.99
CA THR A 84 14.74 -18.86 -13.38
C THR A 84 13.49 -19.10 -14.22
N TRP A 85 12.96 -18.06 -14.85
CA TRP A 85 11.69 -18.11 -15.61
C TRP A 85 11.92 -18.02 -17.13
N THR A 86 13.18 -18.09 -17.56
CA THR A 86 13.57 -17.97 -18.97
C THR A 86 14.05 -19.29 -19.53
N VAL A 87 13.57 -19.61 -20.73
CA VAL A 87 14.16 -20.61 -21.63
C VAL A 87 14.65 -19.87 -22.87
N GLU A 88 15.90 -20.09 -23.26
CA GLU A 88 16.56 -19.35 -24.33
C GLU A 88 16.48 -17.83 -24.07
N ASP A 89 15.72 -17.09 -24.86
CA ASP A 89 15.47 -15.65 -24.74
C ASP A 89 14.03 -15.31 -24.30
N LYS A 90 13.21 -16.33 -24.01
CA LYS A 90 11.78 -16.20 -23.71
C LYS A 90 11.53 -16.23 -22.21
N LEU A 91 11.16 -15.07 -21.66
CA LEU A 91 10.72 -14.91 -20.28
C LEU A 91 9.19 -14.96 -20.26
N TRP A 92 8.60 -16.13 -20.01
CA TRP A 92 7.14 -16.33 -20.15
C TRP A 92 6.29 -15.36 -19.31
N LEU A 93 6.80 -14.96 -18.15
CA LEU A 93 6.16 -13.97 -17.26
C LEU A 93 5.98 -12.60 -17.94
N ARG A 94 6.86 -12.24 -18.88
CA ARG A 94 6.82 -11.02 -19.69
C ARG A 94 6.23 -11.28 -21.07
N ASP A 95 6.54 -12.42 -21.68
CA ASP A 95 6.30 -12.64 -23.11
C ASP A 95 4.96 -13.34 -23.37
N PHE A 96 4.52 -14.24 -22.49
CA PHE A 96 3.35 -15.09 -22.73
C PHE A 96 2.16 -14.76 -21.81
N LEU A 97 2.43 -14.25 -20.60
CA LEU A 97 1.40 -13.99 -19.60
C LEU A 97 0.59 -12.71 -19.85
N PRO A 98 1.17 -11.58 -20.31
CA PRO A 98 0.42 -10.33 -20.47
C PRO A 98 -0.79 -10.41 -21.41
N PRO A 99 -0.78 -11.13 -22.55
CA PRO A 99 -1.97 -11.26 -23.40
C PRO A 99 -3.20 -11.84 -22.66
N GLN A 100 -2.99 -12.68 -21.63
CA GLN A 100 -4.06 -13.27 -20.83
C GLN A 100 -4.45 -12.40 -19.62
N LEU A 101 -3.57 -11.48 -19.22
CA LEU A 101 -3.71 -10.57 -18.08
C LEU A 101 -3.15 -9.17 -18.42
N PRO A 102 -3.74 -8.43 -19.37
CA PRO A 102 -3.15 -7.20 -19.91
C PRO A 102 -2.91 -6.11 -18.85
N SER A 103 -3.77 -6.05 -17.82
CA SER A 103 -3.65 -5.11 -16.70
C SER A 103 -2.89 -5.67 -15.48
N ALA A 104 -2.17 -6.80 -15.61
CA ALA A 104 -1.36 -7.34 -14.52
C ALA A 104 0.05 -6.74 -14.51
N ARG A 105 0.50 -6.33 -13.32
CA ARG A 105 1.90 -5.99 -13.08
C ARG A 105 2.60 -7.23 -12.56
N VAL A 106 3.62 -7.67 -13.27
CA VAL A 106 4.52 -8.73 -12.82
C VAL A 106 5.78 -8.09 -12.24
N LEU A 107 6.10 -8.41 -11.00
CA LEU A 107 7.32 -8.00 -10.32
C LEU A 107 8.22 -9.21 -10.12
N LEU A 108 9.48 -9.09 -10.50
CA LEU A 108 10.50 -10.08 -10.15
C LEU A 108 11.21 -9.63 -8.88
N PHE A 109 11.28 -10.50 -7.88
CA PHE A 109 12.08 -10.28 -6.69
C PHE A 109 13.42 -11.03 -6.82
N GLY A 110 14.48 -10.27 -7.07
CA GLY A 110 15.85 -10.74 -7.04
C GLY A 110 16.48 -10.60 -5.65
N TYR A 111 17.09 -11.68 -5.15
CA TYR A 111 17.86 -11.69 -3.91
C TYR A 111 19.10 -12.58 -4.04
N ASN A 112 20.09 -12.37 -3.18
CA ASN A 112 21.25 -13.26 -3.13
C ASN A 112 20.85 -14.58 -2.45
N ALA A 113 20.41 -15.55 -3.26
CA ALA A 113 19.97 -16.84 -2.76
C ALA A 113 21.09 -17.62 -2.08
N ASN A 114 22.34 -17.51 -2.55
CA ASN A 114 23.46 -18.22 -1.93
C ASN A 114 23.64 -17.77 -0.49
N VAL A 115 23.71 -16.46 -0.25
CA VAL A 115 23.80 -15.91 1.11
C VAL A 115 22.57 -16.29 1.95
N ALA A 116 21.37 -16.19 1.38
CA ALA A 116 20.13 -16.49 2.08
C ALA A 116 20.09 -17.93 2.63
N PHE A 117 20.63 -18.89 1.87
CA PHE A 117 20.57 -20.31 2.21
C PHE A 117 21.87 -20.84 2.85
N GLU A 118 23.01 -20.17 2.66
CA GLU A 118 24.26 -20.44 3.38
C GLU A 118 24.21 -19.97 4.84
N THR A 119 23.65 -18.77 5.08
CA THR A 119 23.55 -18.17 6.43
C THR A 119 22.31 -18.62 7.20
N SER A 120 21.70 -19.71 6.74
CA SER A 120 20.65 -20.47 7.41
C SER A 120 19.34 -19.71 7.69
N LYS A 121 18.62 -20.06 8.77
CA LYS A 121 17.29 -19.50 9.11
C LYS A 121 17.33 -17.98 9.22
N ALA A 122 18.45 -17.42 9.69
CA ALA A 122 18.65 -15.98 9.77
C ALA A 122 18.69 -15.35 8.36
N GLY A 123 19.43 -15.94 7.43
CA GLY A 123 19.49 -15.50 6.03
C GLY A 123 18.13 -15.51 5.34
N VAL A 124 17.38 -16.60 5.45
CA VAL A 124 16.01 -16.67 4.86
C VAL A 124 15.07 -15.65 5.49
N ARG A 125 15.15 -15.45 6.81
CA ARG A 125 14.35 -14.43 7.50
C ARG A 125 14.68 -13.03 7.01
N GLU A 126 15.96 -12.71 6.85
CA GLU A 126 16.40 -11.41 6.34
C GLU A 126 15.86 -11.16 4.92
N GLN A 127 15.95 -12.14 4.03
CA GLN A 127 15.41 -11.99 2.68
C GLN A 127 13.88 -11.91 2.65
N ALA A 128 13.20 -12.59 3.56
CA ALA A 128 11.76 -12.45 3.74
C ALA A 128 11.38 -11.02 4.19
N ILE A 129 12.10 -10.43 5.13
CA ILE A 129 11.90 -9.03 5.56
C ILE A 129 12.21 -8.06 4.41
N ASN A 130 13.28 -8.30 3.65
CA ASN A 130 13.61 -7.50 2.46
C ASN A 130 12.52 -7.57 1.40
N LEU A 131 11.94 -8.75 1.17
CA LEU A 131 10.79 -8.93 0.30
C LEU A 131 9.62 -8.06 0.78
N LEU A 132 9.22 -8.16 2.05
CA LEU A 132 8.11 -7.38 2.61
C LEU A 132 8.34 -5.88 2.53
N ASN A 133 9.54 -5.38 2.86
CA ASN A 133 9.88 -3.96 2.78
C ASN A 133 9.79 -3.43 1.34
N ARG A 134 10.27 -4.20 0.36
CA ARG A 134 10.18 -3.83 -1.06
C ARG A 134 8.75 -3.90 -1.59
N ILE A 135 7.95 -4.83 -1.09
CA ILE A 135 6.52 -4.88 -1.42
C ILE A 135 5.81 -3.66 -0.84
N ALA A 136 6.04 -3.34 0.44
CA ALA A 136 5.44 -2.19 1.12
C ALA A 136 5.75 -0.88 0.37
N SER A 137 7.02 -0.64 0.02
CA SER A 137 7.41 0.57 -0.71
C SER A 137 6.83 0.67 -2.12
N LYS A 138 6.49 -0.45 -2.76
CA LYS A 138 5.82 -0.47 -4.07
C LYS A 138 4.29 -0.40 -3.98
N ARG A 139 3.72 -0.39 -2.77
CA ARG A 139 2.28 -0.47 -2.50
C ARG A 139 1.71 0.69 -1.68
N GLU A 140 2.50 1.71 -1.37
CA GLU A 140 2.10 2.86 -0.54
C GLU A 140 0.76 3.49 -0.97
N GLU A 141 0.47 3.53 -2.27
CA GLU A 141 -0.78 4.08 -2.82
C GLU A 141 -1.80 3.00 -3.27
N ALA A 142 -1.52 1.72 -3.05
CA ALA A 142 -2.29 0.59 -3.59
C ALA A 142 -2.37 -0.60 -2.62
N GLU A 143 -2.54 -0.33 -1.32
CA GLU A 143 -2.55 -1.37 -0.28
C GLU A 143 -3.67 -2.40 -0.43
N GLU A 144 -4.80 -2.05 -1.08
CA GLU A 144 -5.94 -2.95 -1.31
C GLU A 144 -5.72 -3.93 -2.48
N ARG A 145 -4.67 -3.72 -3.28
CA ARG A 145 -4.44 -4.49 -4.51
C ARG A 145 -4.14 -5.95 -4.21
N PRO A 146 -4.87 -6.92 -4.75
CA PRO A 146 -4.60 -8.32 -4.47
C PRO A 146 -3.19 -8.73 -4.94
N ILE A 147 -2.52 -9.52 -4.10
CA ILE A 147 -1.21 -10.10 -4.35
C ILE A 147 -1.38 -11.59 -4.68
N VAL A 148 -0.73 -12.02 -5.76
CA VAL A 148 -0.50 -13.43 -6.07
C VAL A 148 1.01 -13.66 -6.14
N PHE A 149 1.52 -14.52 -5.27
CA PHE A 149 2.93 -14.94 -5.33
C PHE A 149 3.11 -16.09 -6.32
N VAL A 150 4.20 -16.07 -7.05
CA VAL A 150 4.66 -17.16 -7.94
C VAL A 150 6.07 -17.50 -7.47
N ALA A 151 6.29 -18.68 -6.93
CA ALA A 151 7.54 -18.99 -6.26
C ALA A 151 8.11 -20.33 -6.74
N HIS A 152 9.39 -20.33 -7.11
CA HIS A 152 10.08 -21.55 -7.53
C HIS A 152 10.96 -22.08 -6.40
N SER A 153 10.95 -23.40 -6.21
CA SER A 153 11.87 -24.13 -5.34
C SER A 153 11.96 -23.46 -3.96
N LEU A 154 13.17 -23.12 -3.48
CA LEU A 154 13.36 -22.47 -2.18
C LEU A 154 12.85 -21.04 -2.08
N GLY A 155 12.56 -20.37 -3.21
CA GLY A 155 11.89 -19.07 -3.21
C GLY A 155 10.53 -19.14 -2.52
N GLY A 156 9.85 -20.30 -2.60
CA GLY A 156 8.60 -20.51 -1.87
C GLY A 156 8.78 -20.56 -0.35
N ILE A 157 9.96 -20.93 0.16
CA ILE A 157 10.27 -20.85 1.59
C ILE A 157 10.42 -19.40 2.04
N VAL A 158 11.04 -18.55 1.20
CA VAL A 158 11.14 -17.10 1.45
C VAL A 158 9.74 -16.48 1.52
N VAL A 159 8.86 -16.83 0.58
CA VAL A 159 7.45 -16.35 0.59
C VAL A 159 6.71 -16.82 1.85
N LYS A 160 6.82 -18.10 2.22
CA LYS A 160 6.22 -18.62 3.45
C LYS A 160 6.73 -17.88 4.68
N ARG A 161 8.05 -17.66 4.77
CA ARG A 161 8.64 -16.93 5.90
C ARG A 161 8.18 -15.49 5.93
N ALA A 162 8.08 -14.82 4.78
CA ALA A 162 7.56 -13.46 4.67
C ALA A 162 6.12 -13.36 5.19
N LEU A 163 5.24 -14.30 4.81
CA LEU A 163 3.87 -14.30 5.32
C LEU A 163 3.77 -14.64 6.81
N VAL A 164 4.72 -15.41 7.36
CA VAL A 164 4.85 -15.60 8.82
C VAL A 164 5.28 -14.31 9.51
N GLU A 165 6.33 -13.63 9.04
CA GLU A 165 6.74 -12.33 9.60
C GLU A 165 5.62 -11.30 9.49
N ALA A 166 4.90 -11.26 8.36
CA ALA A 166 3.78 -10.34 8.16
C ALA A 166 2.55 -10.64 9.03
N LYS A 167 2.50 -11.81 9.67
CA LYS A 167 1.52 -12.10 10.73
C LYS A 167 2.00 -11.69 12.11
N LEU A 168 3.31 -11.71 12.34
CA LEU A 168 3.91 -11.36 13.63
C LEU A 168 4.10 -9.85 13.78
N ASP A 169 4.25 -9.12 12.66
CA ASP A 169 4.45 -7.68 12.62
C ASP A 169 3.31 -7.00 11.83
N ASP A 170 2.52 -6.20 12.54
CA ASP A 170 1.37 -5.49 11.99
C ASP A 170 1.76 -4.44 10.92
N SER A 171 3.03 -4.03 10.82
CA SER A 171 3.50 -3.14 9.75
C SER A 171 3.35 -3.75 8.35
N TYR A 172 3.32 -5.09 8.25
CA TYR A 172 3.13 -5.81 6.99
C TYR A 172 1.73 -6.42 6.87
N LYS A 173 0.80 -6.07 7.76
CA LYS A 173 -0.56 -6.61 7.80
C LYS A 173 -1.28 -6.42 6.46
N SER A 174 -1.13 -5.26 5.82
CA SER A 174 -1.75 -4.96 4.52
C SER A 174 -1.27 -5.91 3.42
N ILE A 175 0.01 -6.32 3.43
CA ILE A 175 0.57 -7.30 2.51
C ILE A 175 -0.06 -8.68 2.74
N ARG A 176 -0.15 -9.10 4.01
CA ARG A 176 -0.76 -10.39 4.37
C ARG A 176 -2.22 -10.46 3.93
N GLU A 177 -3.01 -9.43 4.24
CA GLU A 177 -4.45 -9.38 3.94
C GLU A 177 -4.75 -9.22 2.45
N ALA A 178 -3.87 -8.53 1.73
CA ALA A 178 -3.95 -8.42 0.27
C ALA A 178 -3.46 -9.68 -0.46
N THR A 179 -2.70 -10.57 0.19
CA THR A 179 -2.26 -11.83 -0.42
C THR A 179 -3.45 -12.78 -0.55
N TYR A 180 -3.85 -13.04 -1.79
CA TYR A 180 -4.98 -13.91 -2.11
C TYR A 180 -4.55 -15.35 -2.39
N GLY A 181 -3.41 -15.51 -3.08
CA GLY A 181 -2.96 -16.83 -3.48
C GLY A 181 -1.47 -16.94 -3.78
N ILE A 182 -1.01 -18.18 -3.84
CA ILE A 182 0.39 -18.55 -3.99
C ILE A 182 0.48 -19.71 -4.98
N ALA A 183 1.27 -19.56 -6.03
CA ALA A 183 1.65 -20.62 -6.95
C ALA A 183 3.08 -21.08 -6.63
N PHE A 184 3.21 -22.32 -6.15
CA PHE A 184 4.47 -22.97 -5.88
C PHE A 184 4.88 -23.86 -7.04
N PHE A 185 6.13 -23.72 -7.49
CA PHE A 185 6.76 -24.54 -8.52
C PHE A 185 7.88 -25.35 -7.88
N GLY A 186 7.64 -26.64 -7.62
CA GLY A 186 8.62 -27.53 -6.98
C GLY A 186 9.05 -27.06 -5.58
N THR A 187 8.24 -26.28 -4.87
CA THR A 187 8.64 -25.81 -3.52
C THR A 187 8.48 -26.94 -2.51
N PRO A 188 9.53 -27.32 -1.76
CA PRO A 188 9.40 -28.31 -0.70
C PRO A 188 8.58 -27.75 0.47
N HIS A 189 7.63 -28.52 0.98
CA HIS A 189 6.66 -28.10 1.99
C HIS A 189 6.66 -28.99 3.22
N GLN A 190 6.68 -30.30 3.00
CA GLN A 190 6.77 -31.33 4.03
C GLN A 190 7.73 -32.40 3.54
N GLY A 191 8.42 -33.07 4.46
CA GLY A 191 9.05 -34.34 4.14
C GLY A 191 7.98 -35.42 4.09
N GLY A 192 7.91 -36.22 3.02
CA GLY A 192 7.11 -37.44 3.05
C GLY A 192 7.55 -38.38 4.19
N ASN A 193 6.81 -39.45 4.46
CA ASN A 193 6.98 -40.38 5.60
C ASN A 193 8.39 -40.99 5.82
N PHE A 194 9.40 -40.67 5.01
CA PHE A 194 10.78 -41.15 5.17
C PHE A 194 11.89 -40.13 4.82
N THR A 195 11.59 -38.87 4.48
CA THR A 195 12.62 -37.92 3.98
C THR A 195 12.62 -36.63 4.79
N LYS A 196 13.77 -36.23 5.36
CA LYS A 196 13.86 -34.94 6.06
C LYS A 196 13.89 -33.81 5.03
N LEU A 197 13.31 -32.65 5.34
CA LEU A 197 13.34 -31.49 4.44
C LEU A 197 14.77 -31.03 4.09
N GLY A 198 15.75 -31.28 4.96
CA GLY A 198 17.17 -31.08 4.66
C GLY A 198 17.72 -32.01 3.57
N ASP A 199 17.19 -33.23 3.43
CA ASP A 199 17.57 -34.15 2.35
C ASP A 199 17.01 -33.68 1.01
N ILE A 200 15.79 -33.14 1.00
CA ILE A 200 15.18 -32.52 -0.19
C ILE A 200 15.98 -31.29 -0.62
N ALA A 201 16.36 -30.43 0.33
CA ALA A 201 17.22 -29.28 0.04
C ALA A 201 18.58 -29.70 -0.53
N ALA A 202 19.19 -30.76 0.03
CA ALA A 202 20.41 -31.35 -0.48
C ALA A 202 20.25 -31.95 -1.89
N SER A 203 19.07 -32.51 -2.21
CA SER A 203 18.75 -32.98 -3.55
C SER A 203 18.57 -31.83 -4.53
N ILE A 204 17.88 -30.74 -4.16
CA ILE A 204 17.76 -29.53 -4.98
C ILE A 204 19.14 -29.01 -5.36
N ILE A 205 20.04 -28.93 -4.39
CA ILE A 205 21.41 -28.48 -4.66
C ILE A 205 22.17 -29.44 -5.56
N ARG A 206 22.09 -30.75 -5.34
CA ARG A 206 22.76 -31.72 -6.23
C ARG A 206 22.18 -31.74 -7.65
N GLY A 207 20.90 -31.43 -7.78
CA GLY A 207 20.24 -31.29 -9.06
C GLY A 207 20.73 -30.06 -9.83
N VAL A 208 20.82 -28.92 -9.15
CA VAL A 208 21.25 -27.65 -9.77
C VAL A 208 22.78 -27.54 -9.88
N LEU A 209 23.55 -28.09 -8.93
CA LEU A 209 25.01 -28.18 -8.91
C LEU A 209 25.50 -29.62 -8.96
N ARG A 210 26.33 -29.96 -9.96
CA ARG A 210 26.99 -31.27 -10.01
C ARG A 210 27.97 -31.51 -8.85
N ASN A 211 28.64 -30.47 -8.33
CA ASN A 211 29.62 -30.55 -7.24
C ASN A 211 29.45 -29.39 -6.22
N PRO A 212 28.54 -29.51 -5.24
CA PRO A 212 28.37 -28.49 -4.22
C PRO A 212 29.51 -28.49 -3.19
N SER A 213 29.80 -27.32 -2.61
CA SER A 213 30.77 -27.23 -1.51
C SER A 213 30.25 -27.95 -0.26
N SER A 214 31.15 -28.61 0.48
CA SER A 214 30.78 -29.33 1.71
C SER A 214 30.19 -28.41 2.78
N THR A 215 30.69 -27.17 2.88
CA THR A 215 30.21 -26.15 3.82
C THR A 215 28.76 -25.73 3.54
N PHE A 216 28.40 -25.52 2.27
CA PHE A 216 27.03 -25.20 1.85
C PHE A 216 26.08 -26.36 2.19
N MET A 217 26.52 -27.59 1.89
CA MET A 217 25.75 -28.80 2.20
C MET A 217 25.59 -29.03 3.70
N GLU A 218 26.58 -28.67 4.50
CA GLU A 218 26.49 -28.75 5.97
C GLU A 218 25.56 -27.69 6.55
N ALA A 219 25.58 -26.45 6.05
CA ALA A 219 24.68 -25.38 6.51
C ALA A 219 23.20 -25.76 6.31
N LEU A 220 22.86 -26.33 5.15
CA LEU A 220 21.50 -26.81 4.86
C LEU A 220 21.08 -28.03 5.69
N LYS A 221 22.04 -28.90 6.05
CA LYS A 221 21.78 -30.12 6.83
C LYS A 221 21.69 -29.88 8.33
N LYS A 222 22.51 -28.97 8.85
CA LYS A 222 22.58 -28.63 10.28
C LYS A 222 21.49 -27.65 10.69
N ASP A 223 21.09 -26.72 9.82
CA ASP A 223 20.11 -25.70 10.16
C ASP A 223 18.74 -25.90 9.50
N SER A 224 17.73 -25.65 10.33
CA SER A 224 16.32 -25.88 10.06
C SER A 224 15.69 -24.76 9.21
N LEU A 225 16.27 -24.49 8.04
CA LEU A 225 15.67 -23.66 6.98
C LEU A 225 14.23 -24.07 6.66
N PHE A 226 13.95 -25.35 6.91
CA PHE A 226 12.66 -26.01 6.77
C PHE A 226 12.13 -26.53 8.11
N SER A 227 12.44 -25.84 9.21
CA SER A 227 12.03 -26.27 10.56
C SER A 227 10.55 -26.62 10.62
N ASP A 228 10.20 -27.64 11.40
CA ASP A 228 8.82 -27.94 11.77
C ASP A 228 8.11 -26.70 12.34
N THR A 229 8.88 -25.77 12.93
CA THR A 229 8.40 -24.46 13.38
C THR A 229 7.87 -23.60 12.22
N LEU A 230 8.60 -23.44 11.11
CA LEU A 230 8.11 -22.66 9.96
C LEU A 230 6.89 -23.34 9.33
N VAL A 231 6.92 -24.67 9.22
CA VAL A 231 5.77 -25.44 8.73
C VAL A 231 4.56 -25.25 9.64
N GLY A 232 4.75 -25.31 10.96
CA GLY A 232 3.72 -25.06 11.98
C GLY A 232 3.18 -23.64 11.94
N ASP A 233 4.05 -22.63 11.98
CA ASP A 233 3.71 -21.21 11.96
C ASP A 233 2.91 -20.84 10.69
N PHE A 234 3.33 -21.39 9.55
CA PHE A 234 2.63 -21.18 8.28
C PHE A 234 1.34 -21.98 8.18
N ARG A 235 1.27 -23.19 8.76
CA ARG A 235 0.06 -24.05 8.77
C ARG A 235 -1.16 -23.33 9.33
N HIS A 236 -0.96 -22.49 10.35
CA HIS A 236 -2.02 -21.66 10.94
C HIS A 236 -2.52 -20.51 10.05
N GLN A 237 -1.92 -20.31 8.88
CA GLN A 237 -2.31 -19.29 7.89
C GLN A 237 -2.72 -19.90 6.55
N LEU A 238 -2.56 -21.22 6.37
CA LEU A 238 -3.04 -21.92 5.16
C LEU A 238 -4.54 -21.78 4.96
N GLY A 239 -5.28 -21.36 6.00
CA GLY A 239 -6.68 -20.90 5.96
C GLY A 239 -6.94 -19.81 4.92
N ASP A 240 -5.98 -18.90 4.77
CA ASP A 240 -6.22 -17.56 4.25
C ASP A 240 -5.88 -17.43 2.75
N TYR A 241 -5.20 -18.42 2.17
CA TYR A 241 -4.64 -18.36 0.82
C TYR A 241 -5.14 -19.50 -0.08
N HIS A 242 -5.31 -19.21 -1.36
CA HIS A 242 -5.50 -20.20 -2.41
C HIS A 242 -4.14 -20.64 -2.98
N VAL A 243 -3.89 -21.94 -3.04
CA VAL A 243 -2.60 -22.50 -3.44
C VAL A 243 -2.69 -23.24 -4.77
N LEU A 244 -1.72 -23.00 -5.64
CA LEU A 244 -1.41 -23.87 -6.78
C LEU A 244 -0.06 -24.53 -6.49
N SER A 245 -0.01 -25.86 -6.60
CA SER A 245 1.19 -26.66 -6.35
C SER A 245 1.56 -27.38 -7.65
N PHE A 246 2.49 -26.79 -8.40
CA PHE A 246 3.07 -27.37 -9.60
C PHE A 246 4.26 -28.24 -9.21
N PHE A 247 4.27 -29.51 -9.61
CA PHE A 247 5.31 -30.46 -9.24
C PHE A 247 5.85 -31.22 -10.45
N GLU A 248 7.14 -31.54 -10.40
CA GLU A 248 7.84 -32.28 -11.45
C GLU A 248 7.37 -33.74 -11.54
N THR A 249 7.32 -34.27 -12.76
CA THR A 249 7.10 -35.70 -13.02
C THR A 249 8.28 -36.38 -13.71
N LEU A 250 9.26 -35.61 -14.22
CA LEU A 250 10.45 -36.17 -14.87
C LEU A 250 11.65 -36.16 -13.92
N PRO A 251 12.44 -37.25 -13.88
CA PRO A 251 13.62 -37.32 -13.03
C PRO A 251 14.79 -36.50 -13.59
N MET A 252 15.56 -35.90 -12.69
CA MET A 252 16.81 -35.22 -13.04
C MET A 252 17.97 -36.22 -13.17
N GLY A 253 17.99 -36.93 -14.30
CA GLY A 253 18.99 -37.97 -14.57
C GLY A 253 18.98 -39.08 -13.52
N ARG A 254 20.15 -39.39 -12.93
CA ARG A 254 20.28 -40.44 -11.91
C ARG A 254 19.83 -40.01 -10.51
N LEU A 255 19.57 -38.72 -10.29
CA LEU A 255 19.13 -38.21 -8.99
C LEU A 255 17.65 -38.52 -8.70
N GLY A 256 16.88 -38.90 -9.74
CA GLY A 256 15.44 -39.10 -9.61
C GLY A 256 14.69 -37.77 -9.53
N LEU A 257 13.49 -37.81 -8.96
CA LEU A 257 12.74 -36.59 -8.61
C LEU A 257 13.46 -35.89 -7.45
N ILE A 258 13.67 -34.59 -7.60
CA ILE A 258 14.31 -33.72 -6.63
C ILE A 258 13.36 -33.37 -5.48
N VAL A 259 12.12 -33.00 -5.81
CA VAL A 259 11.01 -32.71 -4.91
C VAL A 259 9.80 -33.52 -5.37
N ASP A 260 9.57 -34.67 -4.72
CA ASP A 260 8.42 -35.51 -5.03
C ASP A 260 7.08 -34.80 -4.79
N GLN A 261 6.00 -35.32 -5.38
CA GLN A 261 4.65 -34.76 -5.25
C GLN A 261 4.23 -34.55 -3.78
N LYS A 262 4.54 -35.48 -2.88
CA LYS A 262 4.16 -35.37 -1.47
C LYS A 262 4.86 -34.18 -0.80
N SER A 263 6.10 -33.92 -1.21
CA SER A 263 6.91 -32.84 -0.70
C SER A 263 6.55 -31.50 -1.34
N ALA A 264 6.13 -31.50 -2.60
CA ALA A 264 5.71 -30.32 -3.34
C ALA A 264 4.27 -29.84 -3.04
N THR A 265 3.50 -30.60 -2.27
CA THR A 265 2.09 -30.32 -1.97
C THR A 265 1.85 -30.13 -0.48
N LEU A 266 0.76 -29.42 -0.13
CA LEU A 266 0.37 -29.10 1.24
C LEU A 266 -0.72 -30.02 1.79
N GLY A 267 -1.38 -30.79 0.93
CA GLY A 267 -2.47 -31.69 1.29
C GLY A 267 -3.72 -30.95 1.79
N LEU A 268 -4.01 -29.75 1.28
CA LEU A 268 -5.14 -28.96 1.75
C LEU A 268 -6.46 -29.48 1.18
N ALA A 269 -7.43 -29.70 2.06
CA ALA A 269 -8.77 -30.14 1.65
C ALA A 269 -9.54 -29.05 0.87
N GLY A 270 -10.44 -29.50 0.00
CA GLY A 270 -11.35 -28.66 -0.78
C GLY A 270 -10.69 -28.02 -2.00
N LEU A 271 -11.23 -26.88 -2.46
CA LEU A 271 -10.73 -26.13 -3.62
C LEU A 271 -9.53 -25.21 -3.29
N ARG A 272 -8.90 -25.41 -2.12
CA ARG A 272 -7.88 -24.49 -1.60
C ARG A 272 -6.48 -24.77 -2.11
N GLU A 273 -6.20 -26.01 -2.47
CA GLU A 273 -4.97 -26.39 -3.17
C GLU A 273 -5.33 -27.12 -4.45
N ARG A 274 -4.75 -26.68 -5.57
CA ARG A 274 -4.76 -27.46 -6.80
C ARG A 274 -3.36 -28.01 -7.06
N GLN A 275 -3.26 -29.32 -7.12
CA GLN A 275 -2.02 -30.03 -7.42
C GLN A 275 -1.96 -30.30 -8.92
N ILE A 276 -0.90 -29.85 -9.59
CA ILE A 276 -0.80 -29.86 -11.04
C ILE A 276 0.54 -30.51 -11.41
N PRO A 277 0.55 -31.70 -12.03
CA PRO A 277 1.77 -32.31 -12.52
C PRO A 277 2.30 -31.54 -13.73
N MET A 278 3.62 -31.44 -13.83
CA MET A 278 4.34 -30.80 -14.93
C MET A 278 5.28 -31.81 -15.57
N ASP A 279 5.24 -31.95 -16.90
CA ASP A 279 6.10 -32.88 -17.65
C ASP A 279 7.52 -32.31 -17.81
N ALA A 280 8.15 -32.02 -16.68
CA ALA A 280 9.44 -31.39 -16.58
C ALA A 280 10.18 -31.91 -15.34
N ASP A 281 11.51 -31.73 -15.35
CA ASP A 281 12.32 -31.86 -14.14
C ASP A 281 12.24 -30.60 -13.27
N HIS A 282 12.88 -30.64 -12.10
CA HIS A 282 12.84 -29.55 -11.12
C HIS A 282 13.33 -28.19 -11.63
N THR A 283 14.22 -28.18 -12.63
CA THR A 283 14.67 -26.94 -13.26
C THR A 283 13.72 -26.47 -14.35
N GLY A 284 13.12 -27.41 -15.09
CA GLY A 284 12.17 -27.16 -16.16
C GLY A 284 10.75 -26.81 -15.68
N VAL A 285 10.36 -27.18 -14.46
CA VAL A 285 8.99 -27.06 -13.94
C VAL A 285 8.37 -25.65 -14.05
N CYS A 286 9.19 -24.60 -14.13
CA CYS A 286 8.77 -23.20 -14.19
C CYS A 286 9.20 -22.48 -15.49
N LYS A 287 9.55 -23.25 -16.52
CA LYS A 287 10.23 -22.82 -17.74
C LYS A 287 9.50 -23.35 -18.97
N PHE A 288 9.18 -22.47 -19.92
CA PHE A 288 8.32 -22.82 -21.06
C PHE A 288 8.87 -22.26 -22.37
N GLU A 289 8.92 -23.11 -23.40
CA GLU A 289 9.47 -22.77 -24.72
C GLU A 289 8.47 -22.05 -25.64
N SER A 290 7.17 -22.26 -25.42
CA SER A 290 6.06 -21.77 -26.25
C SER A 290 4.83 -21.44 -25.40
N ALA A 291 4.05 -20.46 -25.85
CA ALA A 291 2.77 -20.06 -25.25
C ALA A 291 1.63 -21.06 -25.55
N GLU A 292 1.86 -21.98 -26.48
CA GLU A 292 0.95 -23.03 -26.92
C GLU A 292 1.34 -24.43 -26.39
N GLY A 293 2.43 -24.52 -25.61
CA GLY A 293 2.84 -25.78 -25.00
C GLY A 293 1.90 -26.22 -23.89
N ASP A 294 1.58 -27.52 -23.84
CA ASP A 294 0.62 -28.14 -22.91
C ASP A 294 0.88 -27.73 -21.43
N ASP A 295 2.14 -27.78 -21.00
CA ASP A 295 2.55 -27.41 -19.65
C ASP A 295 2.29 -25.92 -19.34
N TYR A 296 2.60 -25.03 -20.28
CA TYR A 296 2.31 -23.61 -20.12
C TYR A 296 0.80 -23.32 -20.15
N GLU A 297 0.02 -24.03 -20.98
CA GLU A 297 -1.43 -23.91 -21.01
C GLU A 297 -2.03 -24.25 -19.62
N GLN A 298 -1.56 -25.33 -18.99
CA GLN A 298 -1.97 -25.69 -17.63
C GLN A 298 -1.60 -24.60 -16.61
N VAL A 299 -0.38 -24.07 -16.67
CA VAL A 299 0.09 -23.02 -15.76
C VAL A 299 -0.71 -21.74 -15.94
N SER A 300 -0.83 -21.27 -17.18
CA SER A 300 -1.51 -20.03 -17.52
C SER A 300 -3.00 -20.11 -17.17
N PHE A 301 -3.71 -21.18 -17.54
CA PHE A 301 -5.12 -21.38 -17.17
C PHE A 301 -5.35 -21.23 -15.66
N ASN A 302 -4.54 -21.93 -14.85
CA ASN A 302 -4.71 -21.92 -13.40
C ASN A 302 -4.29 -20.60 -12.76
N LEU A 303 -3.18 -20.01 -13.20
CA LEU A 303 -2.69 -18.74 -12.67
C LEU A 303 -3.64 -17.59 -13.03
N VAL A 304 -4.12 -17.53 -14.28
CA VAL A 304 -5.11 -16.54 -14.73
C VAL A 304 -6.40 -16.66 -13.93
N ARG A 305 -6.89 -17.89 -13.71
CA ARG A 305 -8.07 -18.12 -12.87
C ARG A 305 -7.84 -17.64 -11.43
N LEU A 306 -6.67 -17.92 -10.86
CA LEU A 306 -6.31 -17.49 -9.51
C LEU A 306 -6.31 -15.96 -9.41
N VAL A 307 -5.65 -15.27 -10.36
CA VAL A 307 -5.57 -13.81 -10.41
C VAL A 307 -6.95 -13.17 -10.63
N LYS A 308 -7.76 -13.68 -11.56
CA LYS A 308 -9.14 -13.20 -11.78
C LYS A 308 -10.00 -13.36 -10.54
N SER A 309 -9.86 -14.48 -9.82
CA SER A 309 -10.56 -14.71 -8.55
C SER A 309 -10.11 -13.74 -7.47
N ALA A 310 -8.81 -13.45 -7.40
CA ALA A 310 -8.25 -12.48 -6.46
C ALA A 310 -8.81 -11.07 -6.67
N VAL A 311 -8.94 -10.64 -7.93
CA VAL A 311 -9.54 -9.34 -8.29
C VAL A 311 -11.02 -9.31 -7.91
N LYS A 312 -11.77 -10.37 -8.25
CA LYS A 312 -13.17 -10.47 -7.90
C LYS A 312 -13.37 -10.39 -6.38
N ALA A 313 -12.60 -11.15 -5.62
CA ALA A 313 -12.66 -11.14 -4.15
C ALA A 313 -12.24 -9.78 -3.56
N ALA A 314 -11.25 -9.10 -4.14
CA ALA A 314 -10.88 -7.76 -3.73
C ALA A 314 -12.01 -6.75 -4.00
N ALA A 315 -12.60 -6.78 -5.19
CA ALA A 315 -13.73 -5.94 -5.55
C ALA A 315 -14.96 -6.20 -4.65
N GLU A 316 -15.24 -7.47 -4.32
CA GLU A 316 -16.30 -7.85 -3.37
C GLU A 316 -16.01 -7.33 -1.96
N ARG A 317 -14.76 -7.40 -1.47
CA ARG A 317 -14.37 -6.83 -0.17
C ARG A 317 -14.57 -5.31 -0.15
N THR A 318 -14.18 -4.61 -1.22
CA THR A 318 -14.42 -3.16 -1.36
C THR A 318 -15.91 -2.85 -1.47
N CYS A 319 -16.69 -3.68 -2.16
CA CYS A 319 -18.14 -3.53 -2.31
C CYS A 319 -18.89 -3.80 -1.00
N ILE A 320 -18.50 -4.84 -0.25
CA ILE A 320 -19.08 -5.13 1.07
C ILE A 320 -18.73 -4.01 2.05
N ALA A 321 -17.50 -3.51 2.02
CA ALA A 321 -17.08 -2.36 2.83
C ALA A 321 -17.87 -1.07 2.47
N SER A 322 -18.30 -0.91 1.22
CA SER A 322 -19.11 0.23 0.78
C SER A 322 -20.63 0.03 0.94
N LEU A 323 -21.11 -1.21 0.95
CA LEU A 323 -22.50 -1.59 1.25
C LEU A 323 -22.80 -1.58 2.76
N SER A 324 -21.78 -1.65 3.61
CA SER A 324 -21.92 -1.43 5.05
C SER A 324 -22.11 0.06 5.38
N VAL A 325 -23.35 0.55 5.28
CA VAL A 325 -23.86 1.78 5.95
C VAL A 325 -25.26 1.49 6.53
N PRO A 326 -25.71 2.20 7.59
CA PRO A 326 -25.62 1.80 9.00
C PRO A 326 -26.56 0.63 9.37
N SER A 327 -26.03 -0.44 9.96
CA SER A 327 -26.89 -1.40 10.66
C SER A 327 -27.54 -0.69 11.85
N SER A 328 -28.87 -0.74 11.91
CA SER A 328 -29.72 -0.31 13.01
C SER A 328 -29.17 -0.80 14.34
N ARG A 329 -28.48 0.09 15.07
CA ARG A 329 -28.13 -0.17 16.47
C ARG A 329 -29.39 -0.05 17.32
N PRO A 330 -29.59 -0.97 18.29
CA PRO A 330 -30.50 -0.74 19.39
C PRO A 330 -30.14 0.59 20.06
N LEU A 331 -31.17 1.36 20.38
CA LEU A 331 -31.11 2.54 21.23
C LEU A 331 -30.49 2.17 22.60
N SER A 332 -29.16 2.17 22.77
CA SER A 332 -28.52 2.28 24.10
C SER A 332 -26.99 2.50 24.15
N GLU A 333 -26.19 2.37 23.09
CA GLU A 333 -24.71 2.39 23.22
C GLU A 333 -23.96 3.62 22.67
N ALA A 334 -24.65 4.62 22.08
CA ALA A 334 -23.98 5.80 21.51
C ALA A 334 -23.42 6.78 22.57
N ALA A 335 -23.92 6.72 23.81
CA ALA A 335 -23.52 7.67 24.86
C ALA A 335 -22.17 7.34 25.52
N SER A 336 -21.71 6.09 25.50
CA SER A 336 -20.52 5.65 26.26
C SER A 336 -19.19 5.84 25.52
N VAL A 337 -19.17 5.74 24.18
CA VAL A 337 -17.93 5.84 23.38
C VAL A 337 -17.45 7.30 23.26
N ASP A 338 -18.38 8.25 23.22
CA ASP A 338 -18.07 9.67 23.09
C ASP A 338 -17.43 10.24 24.38
N THR A 339 -17.85 9.73 25.55
CA THR A 339 -17.24 10.05 26.85
C THR A 339 -15.80 9.52 26.96
N VAL A 340 -15.53 8.31 26.45
CA VAL A 340 -14.19 7.70 26.51
C VAL A 340 -13.20 8.41 25.58
N ALA A 341 -13.59 8.76 24.36
CA ALA A 341 -12.72 9.52 23.45
C ALA A 341 -12.41 10.93 23.98
N LYS A 342 -13.40 11.62 24.55
CA LYS A 342 -13.20 12.92 25.24
C LYS A 342 -12.30 12.79 26.48
N SER A 343 -12.46 11.74 27.27
CA SER A 343 -11.60 11.44 28.43
C SER A 343 -10.16 11.09 28.05
N LEU A 344 -9.91 10.59 26.84
CA LEU A 344 -8.55 10.27 26.38
C LEU A 344 -7.80 11.50 25.86
N LEU A 345 -8.52 12.44 25.23
CA LEU A 345 -7.94 13.70 24.79
C LEU A 345 -7.54 14.61 25.96
N SER A 346 -8.20 14.51 27.12
CA SER A 346 -7.79 15.23 28.33
C SER A 346 -6.43 14.80 28.90
N HIS A 347 -5.85 13.69 28.42
CA HIS A 347 -4.50 13.25 28.80
C HIS A 347 -3.39 13.83 27.92
N LEU A 348 -3.70 14.50 26.81
CA LEU A 348 -2.71 15.21 26.02
C LEU A 348 -2.45 16.60 26.61
N PRO A 349 -1.22 16.94 27.00
CA PRO A 349 -0.88 18.31 27.37
C PRO A 349 -0.97 19.20 26.13
N TYR A 350 -1.70 20.30 26.21
CA TYR A 350 -1.78 21.28 25.14
C TYR A 350 -1.59 22.70 25.70
N ALA A 351 -1.17 23.63 24.84
CA ALA A 351 -0.99 25.03 25.15
C ALA A 351 -2.32 25.77 24.97
N VAL A 352 -2.90 26.27 26.06
CA VAL A 352 -4.21 26.93 26.07
C VAL A 352 -4.18 28.25 25.29
N ASP A 353 -3.07 28.98 25.35
CA ASP A 353 -2.88 30.29 24.71
C ASP A 353 -2.35 30.23 23.26
N ALA A 354 -2.24 29.02 22.68
CA ALA A 354 -1.72 28.83 21.33
C ALA A 354 -2.67 29.27 20.20
N PRO A 355 -3.99 29.02 20.26
CA PRO A 355 -4.90 29.42 19.19
C PRO A 355 -4.99 30.94 19.01
N PHE A 356 -5.22 31.38 17.77
CA PHE A 356 -5.30 32.79 17.39
C PHE A 356 -6.42 33.59 18.07
N ASN A 357 -7.47 32.90 18.53
CA ASN A 357 -8.72 33.48 19.05
C ASN A 357 -8.90 33.26 20.56
N THR A 358 -7.80 33.05 21.29
CA THR A 358 -7.79 32.97 22.75
C THR A 358 -8.08 34.33 23.39
N TYR A 359 -8.63 34.32 24.62
CA TYR A 359 -8.97 35.54 25.36
C TYR A 359 -7.76 36.46 25.54
N SER A 360 -6.58 35.88 25.83
CA SER A 360 -5.31 36.59 25.97
C SER A 360 -4.90 37.36 24.70
N ARG A 361 -5.45 37.03 23.54
CA ARG A 361 -5.16 37.61 22.23
C ARG A 361 -6.31 38.41 21.64
N GLN A 362 -7.35 38.70 22.42
CA GLN A 362 -8.57 39.37 21.93
C GLN A 362 -8.32 40.77 21.35
N HIS A 363 -7.25 41.45 21.78
CA HIS A 363 -6.87 42.79 21.32
C HIS A 363 -5.79 42.77 20.25
N ASP A 364 -5.31 41.59 19.87
CA ASP A 364 -4.26 41.53 18.87
C ASP A 364 -4.81 41.87 17.47
N PRO A 365 -4.13 42.73 16.69
CA PRO A 365 -4.68 43.26 15.45
C PRO A 365 -4.73 42.21 14.33
N THR A 366 -5.76 42.25 13.50
CA THR A 366 -5.74 41.72 12.13
C THR A 366 -5.30 42.81 11.16
N CYS A 367 -5.05 42.48 9.89
CA CYS A 367 -4.78 43.46 8.85
C CYS A 367 -5.94 44.46 8.81
N LEU A 368 -5.60 45.74 8.66
CA LEU A 368 -6.62 46.77 8.44
C LEU A 368 -7.31 46.50 7.10
N PRO A 369 -8.59 46.92 6.94
CA PRO A 369 -9.24 46.88 5.64
C PRO A 369 -8.35 47.48 4.55
N ASP A 370 -8.32 46.84 3.39
CA ASP A 370 -7.55 47.28 2.21
C ASP A 370 -6.01 47.34 2.39
N THR A 371 -5.47 46.69 3.43
CA THR A 371 -4.01 46.54 3.61
C THR A 371 -3.56 45.11 3.31
N CYS A 372 -2.32 44.95 2.81
CA CYS A 372 -1.74 43.65 2.44
C CYS A 372 -2.60 42.82 1.47
N VAL A 373 -3.44 43.47 0.67
CA VAL A 373 -4.48 42.84 -0.17
C VAL A 373 -3.88 41.83 -1.15
N ASP A 374 -2.80 42.19 -1.83
CA ASP A 374 -2.18 41.32 -2.84
C ASP A 374 -1.57 40.06 -2.20
N LEU A 375 -0.91 40.22 -1.05
CA LEU A 375 -0.33 39.11 -0.31
C LEU A 375 -1.42 38.18 0.29
N LEU A 376 -2.48 38.75 0.86
CA LEU A 376 -3.62 37.96 1.36
C LEU A 376 -4.33 37.22 0.22
N ARG A 377 -4.43 37.82 -0.96
CA ARG A 377 -4.96 37.18 -2.16
C ARG A 377 -4.07 36.05 -2.65
N GLU A 378 -2.76 36.25 -2.66
CA GLU A 378 -1.78 35.22 -3.00
C GLU A 378 -1.89 34.01 -2.06
N ILE A 379 -1.88 34.24 -0.74
CA ILE A 379 -2.04 33.18 0.27
C ILE A 379 -3.37 32.47 0.11
N SER A 380 -4.45 33.21 -0.19
CA SER A 380 -5.76 32.61 -0.44
C SER A 380 -5.76 31.73 -1.68
N THR A 381 -5.16 32.21 -2.77
CA THR A 381 -5.09 31.49 -4.04
C THR A 381 -4.26 30.23 -3.91
N TRP A 382 -3.19 30.28 -3.12
CA TRP A 382 -2.38 29.11 -2.77
C TRP A 382 -3.18 28.11 -1.92
N ALA A 383 -3.80 28.54 -0.81
CA ALA A 383 -4.49 27.66 0.11
C ALA A 383 -5.78 27.04 -0.46
N ASP A 384 -6.47 27.76 -1.35
CA ASP A 384 -7.66 27.30 -2.07
C ASP A 384 -7.31 26.59 -3.40
N GLY A 385 -6.04 26.59 -3.78
CA GLY A 385 -5.53 26.00 -5.01
C GLY A 385 -5.54 24.47 -5.01
N LYS A 386 -5.54 23.86 -6.20
CA LYS A 386 -5.42 22.40 -6.40
C LYS A 386 -4.00 21.96 -6.77
N ASP A 387 -3.04 22.88 -6.71
CA ASP A 387 -1.65 22.54 -6.95
C ASP A 387 -1.07 21.78 -5.74
N GLY A 388 -0.14 20.86 -5.96
CA GLY A 388 0.37 19.96 -4.91
C GLY A 388 1.28 20.63 -3.86
N ARG A 389 1.23 21.96 -3.70
CA ARG A 389 2.08 22.70 -2.76
C ARG A 389 1.36 22.86 -1.42
N PHE A 390 1.80 22.12 -0.42
CA PHE A 390 1.15 22.09 0.91
C PHE A 390 1.78 22.99 1.98
N ILE A 391 2.81 23.77 1.64
CA ILE A 391 3.47 24.71 2.57
C ILE A 391 3.60 26.10 1.92
N TYR A 392 3.13 27.13 2.63
CA TYR A 392 3.40 28.53 2.31
C TYR A 392 4.29 29.13 3.40
N TRP A 393 5.46 29.62 3.01
CA TRP A 393 6.43 30.18 3.94
C TRP A 393 6.46 31.71 3.83
N LEU A 394 5.83 32.39 4.80
CA LEU A 394 5.84 33.85 4.89
C LEU A 394 7.07 34.34 5.66
N ASN A 395 8.07 34.89 4.95
CA ASN A 395 9.26 35.49 5.55
C ASN A 395 9.28 37.02 5.39
N GLY A 396 10.06 37.71 6.23
CA GLY A 396 10.17 39.16 6.20
C GLY A 396 10.82 39.72 7.46
N LEU A 397 11.25 40.99 7.41
CA LEU A 397 11.92 41.65 8.53
C LEU A 397 11.07 41.67 9.81
N ALA A 398 11.71 41.73 10.98
CA ALA A 398 10.99 41.89 12.24
C ALA A 398 10.13 43.17 12.21
N GLY A 399 8.91 43.10 12.74
CA GLY A 399 8.00 44.26 12.78
C GLY A 399 7.20 44.54 11.50
N THR A 400 7.35 43.77 10.41
CA THR A 400 6.62 44.00 9.15
C THR A 400 5.17 43.48 9.12
N GLY A 401 4.60 43.11 10.27
CA GLY A 401 3.21 42.67 10.37
C GLY A 401 2.93 41.21 9.98
N LYS A 402 3.93 40.33 9.94
CA LYS A 402 3.75 38.88 9.65
C LYS A 402 2.72 38.21 10.57
N SER A 403 2.82 38.41 11.88
CA SER A 403 1.85 37.88 12.85
C SER A 403 0.45 38.44 12.63
N THR A 404 0.33 39.69 12.20
CA THR A 404 -0.94 40.33 11.81
C THR A 404 -1.54 39.66 10.57
N ILE A 405 -0.72 39.34 9.57
CA ILE A 405 -1.13 38.58 8.37
C ILE A 405 -1.57 37.17 8.76
N ALA A 406 -0.75 36.44 9.53
CA ALA A 406 -1.07 35.09 10.00
C ALA A 406 -2.39 35.05 10.78
N ARG A 407 -2.65 36.03 11.65
CA ARG A 407 -3.91 36.16 12.39
C ARG A 407 -5.10 36.42 11.47
N THR A 408 -4.90 37.24 10.44
CA THR A 408 -5.94 37.54 9.43
C THR A 408 -6.30 36.29 8.63
N VAL A 409 -5.29 35.52 8.21
CA VAL A 409 -5.46 34.25 7.50
C VAL A 409 -6.17 33.23 8.40
N ALA A 410 -5.76 33.10 9.66
CA ALA A 410 -6.41 32.22 10.62
C ALA A 410 -7.89 32.57 10.84
N ARG A 411 -8.20 33.87 10.98
CA ARG A 411 -9.58 34.37 11.11
C ARG A 411 -10.43 34.01 9.89
N LYS A 412 -9.93 34.28 8.68
CA LYS A 412 -10.62 33.98 7.42
C LYS A 412 -10.98 32.49 7.31
N TYR A 413 -10.00 31.60 7.49
CA TYR A 413 -10.25 30.16 7.36
C TYR A 413 -11.03 29.58 8.54
N PHE A 414 -11.02 30.23 9.70
CA PHE A 414 -11.90 29.87 10.82
C PHE A 414 -13.36 30.16 10.48
N GLU A 415 -13.64 31.35 9.93
CA GLU A 415 -14.99 31.75 9.49
C GLU A 415 -15.50 30.86 8.34
N ASN A 416 -14.60 30.42 7.45
CA ASN A 416 -14.92 29.46 6.38
C ASN A 416 -15.06 28.01 6.86
N GLY A 417 -14.81 27.71 8.14
CA GLY A 417 -14.85 26.35 8.68
C GLY A 417 -13.71 25.42 8.23
N GLN A 418 -12.68 25.95 7.57
CA GLN A 418 -11.54 25.20 7.01
C GLN A 418 -10.27 25.24 7.89
N LEU A 419 -10.21 26.14 8.89
CA LEU A 419 -9.08 26.18 9.82
C LEU A 419 -9.07 24.91 10.68
N GLY A 420 -8.04 24.09 10.50
CA GLY A 420 -7.80 22.88 11.29
C GLY A 420 -7.25 23.20 12.67
N ALA A 421 -6.17 23.99 12.73
CA ALA A 421 -5.56 24.45 13.97
C ALA A 421 -4.73 25.71 13.77
N SER A 422 -4.42 26.39 14.86
CA SER A 422 -3.49 27.52 14.87
C SER A 422 -2.58 27.49 16.09
N PHE A 423 -1.34 27.93 15.92
CA PHE A 423 -0.36 28.04 17.00
C PHE A 423 0.49 29.30 16.83
N PHE A 424 0.39 30.22 17.79
CA PHE A 424 1.15 31.46 17.81
C PHE A 424 2.20 31.38 18.91
N PHE A 425 3.47 31.17 18.52
CA PHE A 425 4.58 31.19 19.47
C PHE A 425 4.73 32.59 20.09
N SER A 426 5.21 32.65 21.34
CA SER A 426 5.50 33.91 22.01
C SER A 426 6.60 33.74 23.04
N ARG A 427 7.69 34.52 22.91
CA ARG A 427 8.76 34.57 23.92
C ARG A 427 8.22 34.93 25.30
N GLY A 428 8.50 34.06 26.28
CA GLY A 428 8.06 34.24 27.67
C GLY A 428 6.60 33.88 27.93
N GLY A 429 5.84 33.44 26.93
CA GLY A 429 4.43 33.04 27.05
C GLY A 429 4.19 31.66 27.67
N GLY A 430 5.09 31.18 28.53
CA GLY A 430 5.00 29.84 29.15
C GLY A 430 4.97 28.72 28.10
N ASP A 431 3.84 28.02 28.02
CA ASP A 431 3.64 26.85 27.15
C ASP A 431 3.75 27.13 25.64
N VAL A 432 3.56 28.38 25.22
CA VAL A 432 3.75 28.81 23.81
C VAL A 432 5.16 29.34 23.53
N GLY A 433 6.07 29.29 24.52
CA GLY A 433 7.46 29.70 24.38
C GLY A 433 8.39 28.61 23.86
N HIS A 434 7.92 27.36 23.74
CA HIS A 434 8.72 26.22 23.27
C HIS A 434 7.87 25.17 22.55
N ALA A 435 8.48 24.36 21.69
CA ALA A 435 7.75 23.41 20.84
C ALA A 435 7.21 22.15 21.55
N SER A 436 7.49 21.91 22.84
CA SER A 436 7.15 20.62 23.48
C SER A 436 5.67 20.25 23.46
N LYS A 437 4.76 21.24 23.45
CA LYS A 437 3.30 21.04 23.35
C LYS A 437 2.75 21.34 21.96
N PHE A 438 3.61 21.59 20.97
CA PHE A 438 3.18 22.07 19.65
C PHE A 438 2.25 21.07 18.96
N PHE A 439 2.73 19.84 18.70
CA PHE A 439 1.95 18.85 17.95
C PHE A 439 0.77 18.27 18.74
N THR A 440 0.88 18.14 20.06
CA THR A 440 -0.25 17.77 20.92
C THR A 440 -1.34 18.84 20.90
N THR A 441 -0.98 20.12 20.84
CA THR A 441 -1.95 21.23 20.71
C THR A 441 -2.64 21.24 19.35
N ILE A 442 -1.90 21.01 18.27
CA ILE A 442 -2.47 20.84 16.93
C ILE A 442 -3.44 19.65 16.90
N ALA A 443 -3.07 18.51 17.48
CA ALA A 443 -3.92 17.33 17.58
C ALA A 443 -5.21 17.60 18.37
N VAL A 444 -5.14 18.27 19.52
CA VAL A 444 -6.33 18.63 20.31
C VAL A 444 -7.26 19.57 19.53
N GLN A 445 -6.73 20.56 18.82
CA GLN A 445 -7.54 21.45 17.98
C GLN A 445 -8.20 20.71 16.80
N LEU A 446 -7.46 19.84 16.12
CA LEU A 446 -8.00 19.01 15.02
C LEU A 446 -9.09 18.05 15.51
N ALA A 447 -8.91 17.45 16.69
CA ALA A 447 -9.91 16.59 17.31
C ALA A 447 -11.25 17.33 17.52
N GLN A 448 -11.23 18.64 17.78
CA GLN A 448 -12.45 19.43 17.96
C GLN A 448 -13.19 19.73 16.65
N LYS A 449 -12.55 19.51 15.48
CA LYS A 449 -13.13 19.84 14.16
C LYS A 449 -14.06 18.76 13.63
N SER A 450 -13.86 17.51 14.03
CA SER A 450 -14.66 16.39 13.56
C SER A 450 -14.67 15.27 14.56
N GLN A 451 -15.83 14.65 14.76
CA GLN A 451 -15.99 13.45 15.59
C GLN A 451 -15.07 12.30 15.14
N SER A 452 -14.81 12.20 13.82
CA SER A 452 -13.90 11.21 13.25
C SER A 452 -12.46 11.48 13.68
N LEU A 453 -12.00 12.74 13.59
CA LEU A 453 -10.67 13.13 14.06
C LEU A 453 -10.53 12.96 15.57
N GLN A 454 -11.54 13.34 16.35
CA GLN A 454 -11.59 13.09 17.79
C GLN A 454 -11.35 11.61 18.11
N ARG A 455 -12.03 10.71 17.39
CA ARG A 455 -11.87 9.28 17.58
C ARG A 455 -10.48 8.79 17.16
N TYR A 456 -10.01 9.16 15.98
CA TYR A 456 -8.72 8.69 15.47
C TYR A 456 -7.54 9.19 16.30
N ILE A 457 -7.60 10.42 16.78
CA ILE A 457 -6.59 10.99 17.68
C ILE A 457 -6.69 10.33 19.05
N GLY A 458 -7.91 10.16 19.60
CA GLY A 458 -8.11 9.44 20.86
C GLY A 458 -7.60 7.99 20.81
N ASP A 459 -7.78 7.29 19.68
CA ASP A 459 -7.26 5.94 19.46
C ASP A 459 -5.73 5.94 19.36
N ALA A 460 -5.12 6.94 18.72
CA ALA A 460 -3.66 7.09 18.68
C ALA A 460 -3.08 7.30 20.08
N VAL A 461 -3.70 8.16 20.89
CA VAL A 461 -3.32 8.40 22.29
C VAL A 461 -3.48 7.13 23.13
N ARG A 462 -4.57 6.37 22.94
CA ARG A 462 -4.78 5.10 23.67
C ARG A 462 -3.71 4.07 23.34
N LYS A 463 -3.30 3.96 22.07
CA LYS A 463 -2.26 3.01 21.63
C LYS A 463 -0.88 3.39 22.15
N ASN A 464 -0.64 4.66 22.42
CA ASN A 464 0.65 5.17 22.88
C ASN A 464 0.47 6.21 24.00
N ALA A 465 0.32 5.72 25.24
CA ALA A 465 0.08 6.56 26.41
C ALA A 465 1.19 7.60 26.69
N ASN A 466 2.42 7.35 26.21
CA ASN A 466 3.58 8.23 26.40
C ASN A 466 3.85 9.15 25.21
N ILE A 467 2.92 9.30 24.26
CA ILE A 467 3.14 10.07 23.03
C ILE A 467 3.51 11.53 23.31
N ALA A 468 2.96 12.13 24.37
CA ALA A 468 3.20 13.51 24.74
C ALA A 468 4.65 13.81 25.17
N THR A 469 5.41 12.78 25.58
CA THR A 469 6.82 12.91 26.00
C THR A 469 7.79 12.40 24.93
N GLN A 470 7.30 11.94 23.77
CA GLN A 470 8.12 11.46 22.67
C GLN A 470 8.65 12.61 21.82
N SER A 471 9.52 12.28 20.86
CA SER A 471 10.09 13.25 19.93
C SER A 471 9.01 14.00 19.15
N LEU A 472 9.30 15.25 18.75
CA LEU A 472 8.37 16.05 17.94
C LEU A 472 8.00 15.36 16.62
N GLY A 473 8.94 14.61 16.01
CA GLY A 473 8.67 13.83 14.81
C GLY A 473 7.69 12.68 15.04
N ASP A 474 7.78 12.01 16.19
CA ASP A 474 6.84 10.94 16.56
C ASP A 474 5.45 11.50 16.88
N GLN A 475 5.38 12.62 17.61
CA GLN A 475 4.12 13.32 17.86
C GLN A 475 3.44 13.72 16.55
N TRP A 476 4.16 14.35 15.61
CA TRP A 476 3.63 14.69 14.29
C TRP A 476 3.06 13.49 13.54
N ARG A 477 3.84 12.41 13.42
CA ARG A 477 3.41 11.21 12.68
C ARG A 477 2.20 10.53 13.32
N GLN A 478 2.21 10.37 14.64
CA GLN A 478 1.25 9.50 15.31
C GLN A 478 -0.07 10.20 15.69
N VAL A 479 -0.04 11.46 16.13
CA VAL A 479 -1.25 12.17 16.61
C VAL A 479 -1.75 13.25 15.66
N VAL A 480 -1.01 13.59 14.60
CA VAL A 480 -1.48 14.54 13.57
C VAL A 480 -1.61 13.87 12.21
N LEU A 481 -0.52 13.39 11.61
CA LEU A 481 -0.52 12.85 10.24
C LEU A 481 -1.32 11.55 10.13
N GLY A 482 -1.09 10.58 11.01
CA GLY A 482 -1.79 9.30 11.00
C GLY A 482 -3.31 9.40 11.21
N PRO A 483 -3.82 10.29 12.07
CA PRO A 483 -5.26 10.55 12.16
C PRO A 483 -5.84 11.28 10.95
N LEU A 484 -5.13 12.25 10.37
CA LEU A 484 -5.55 12.94 9.15
C LEU A 484 -5.58 12.00 7.94
N SER A 485 -4.63 11.07 7.82
CA SER A 485 -4.57 10.12 6.69
C SER A 485 -5.71 9.10 6.69
N LYS A 486 -6.43 8.95 7.82
CA LYS A 486 -7.63 8.09 7.94
C LYS A 486 -8.93 8.79 7.53
N LEU A 487 -8.88 10.07 7.22
CA LEU A 487 -10.03 10.77 6.66
C LEU A 487 -10.16 10.39 5.18
N SER A 488 -11.28 9.79 4.82
CA SER A 488 -11.55 9.35 3.45
C SER A 488 -13.01 9.59 3.10
N GLY A 489 -13.28 10.12 1.91
CA GLY A 489 -14.62 10.37 1.36
C GLY A 489 -15.03 11.85 1.28
N ASP A 490 -16.12 12.13 0.55
CA ASP A 490 -16.61 13.47 0.19
C ASP A 490 -17.24 14.27 1.37
N SER A 491 -17.19 13.74 2.60
CA SER A 491 -17.82 14.32 3.80
C SER A 491 -16.89 15.22 4.63
N TYR A 492 -15.67 15.49 4.15
CA TYR A 492 -14.66 16.31 4.84
C TYR A 492 -14.21 17.47 3.96
N PRO A 493 -13.74 18.59 4.53
CA PRO A 493 -13.14 19.66 3.74
C PRO A 493 -11.95 19.12 2.93
N SER A 494 -11.80 19.60 1.70
CA SER A 494 -10.74 19.18 0.77
C SER A 494 -9.32 19.47 1.30
N SER A 495 -9.19 20.38 2.26
CA SER A 495 -7.95 20.71 2.96
C SER A 495 -8.26 21.28 4.35
N TYR A 496 -7.39 20.97 5.32
CA TYR A 496 -7.36 21.66 6.61
C TYR A 496 -6.21 22.66 6.60
N ILE A 497 -6.50 23.92 6.94
CA ILE A 497 -5.47 24.95 7.04
C ILE A 497 -4.87 24.94 8.45
N LEU A 498 -3.55 24.84 8.53
CA LEU A 498 -2.79 24.98 9.77
C LEU A 498 -2.03 26.31 9.72
N VAL A 499 -2.25 27.19 10.70
CA VAL A 499 -1.54 28.48 10.77
C VAL A 499 -0.55 28.47 11.92
N ILE A 500 0.74 28.64 11.61
CA ILE A 500 1.83 28.63 12.58
C ILE A 500 2.56 29.97 12.47
N ASP A 501 2.62 30.73 13.56
CA ASP A 501 3.27 32.03 13.62
C ASP A 501 4.47 32.01 14.58
N ALA A 502 5.51 32.78 14.26
CA ALA A 502 6.71 32.97 15.08
C ALA A 502 7.49 31.68 15.41
N LEU A 503 7.57 30.73 14.46
CA LEU A 503 8.32 29.46 14.62
C LEU A 503 9.80 29.67 15.02
N ASP A 504 10.38 30.81 14.63
CA ASP A 504 11.73 31.26 14.94
C ASP A 504 11.93 31.66 16.41
N GLU A 505 10.85 31.92 17.16
CA GLU A 505 10.92 32.25 18.58
C GLU A 505 11.14 31.05 19.51
N ASN A 506 11.21 29.83 18.97
CA ASN A 506 11.56 28.61 19.70
C ASN A 506 13.07 28.57 20.03
N PRO A 507 13.50 28.46 21.30
CA PRO A 507 14.93 28.49 21.68
C PRO A 507 15.77 27.34 21.11
N ASN A 508 15.16 26.28 20.57
CA ASN A 508 15.85 25.16 19.91
C ASN A 508 16.10 25.35 18.40
N SER A 509 15.68 26.47 17.79
CA SER A 509 15.85 26.73 16.36
C SER A 509 17.30 27.04 15.92
N ALA A 510 18.23 27.20 16.87
CA ALA A 510 19.62 27.60 16.59
C ALA A 510 20.52 26.52 15.96
N ARG A 511 19.98 25.40 15.45
CA ARG A 511 20.76 24.37 14.72
C ARG A 511 20.01 23.80 13.53
N LEU A 512 19.80 24.62 12.51
CA LEU A 512 19.69 24.13 11.13
C LEU A 512 20.88 24.72 10.36
N PRO A 513 21.80 23.90 9.81
CA PRO A 513 22.86 24.41 8.95
C PRO A 513 22.25 24.96 7.65
N PRO A 514 22.81 26.05 7.08
CA PRO A 514 22.31 26.62 5.85
C PRO A 514 22.73 25.74 4.65
N ASN A 515 21.81 25.59 3.70
CA ASN A 515 22.01 25.10 2.34
C ASN A 515 22.57 23.67 2.14
N THR A 516 21.71 22.81 1.60
CA THR A 516 22.03 22.06 0.38
C THR A 516 20.76 21.93 -0.43
N GLY A 517 20.73 22.57 -1.61
CA GLY A 517 19.74 22.29 -2.63
C GLY A 517 20.03 20.95 -3.27
N ASP A 518 18.96 20.18 -3.49
CA ASP A 518 18.62 19.44 -4.70
C ASP A 518 17.13 19.08 -4.64
#